data_AF-A0A957HHX8-F1
#
_entry.id   AF-A0A957HHX8-F1
#
_cell.length_a   1.000
_cell.length_b   1.000
_cell.length_c   1.000
_cell.angle_alpha   90.00
_cell.angle_beta   90.00
_cell.angle_gamma   90.00
#
_symmetry.space_group_name_H-M   'P 1'
#
loop_
_entity.id
_entity.type
_entity.pdbx_description
1 polymer ?
#
loop_
_entity_poly.entity_id
_entity_poly.type
_entity_poly.pdbx_seq_one_letter_code
_entity_poly.pdbx_strand_id
1 'polypeptide(L)'
;LELDGFSVMTQLNEATLQEIASLTNGSYYFATDEEELRDIYQNIDLQLTIRGESMEVTSILAGISLVFMLVSGALSLLWFGRVP
;
A
#
# COMPACT_ATOMS: atom_id res chain seq x y z
N LEU A 1 -20.54 13.00 -27.78
CA LEU A 1 -20.53 12.20 -29.02
C LEU A 1 -21.38 10.97 -28.75
N GLU A 2 -22.38 10.68 -29.58
CA GLU A 2 -23.20 9.48 -29.45
C GLU A 2 -22.61 8.40 -30.36
N LEU A 3 -22.12 7.31 -29.77
CA LEU A 3 -21.58 6.15 -30.47
C LEU A 3 -22.38 4.93 -29.99
N ASP A 4 -23.04 4.23 -30.91
CA ASP A 4 -23.83 3.02 -30.64
C ASP A 4 -24.91 3.14 -29.53
N GLY A 5 -25.56 4.30 -29.41
CA GLY A 5 -26.63 4.53 -28.42
C GLY A 5 -26.13 4.85 -26.99
N PHE A 6 -24.82 4.97 -26.80
CA PHE A 6 -24.22 5.48 -25.57
C PHE A 6 -23.77 6.94 -25.78
N SER A 7 -24.27 7.85 -24.95
CA SER A 7 -23.81 9.23 -24.90
C SER A 7 -22.47 9.29 -24.17
N VAL A 8 -21.39 9.40 -24.92
CA VAL A 8 -20.04 9.54 -24.35
C VAL A 8 -19.75 11.03 -24.18
N MET A 9 -19.66 11.44 -22.90
CA MET A 9 -19.09 12.70 -22.47
C MET A 9 -17.58 12.65 -22.76
N THR A 10 -17.19 13.07 -23.97
CA THR A 10 -15.81 13.00 -24.49
C THR A 10 -14.96 14.22 -24.14
N GLN A 11 -15.54 15.20 -23.45
CA GLN A 11 -14.78 16.37 -22.99
C GLN A 11 -13.99 16.01 -21.73
N LEU A 12 -12.67 16.17 -21.82
CA LEU A 12 -11.77 16.05 -20.69
C LEU A 12 -12.07 17.17 -19.68
N ASN A 13 -12.35 16.80 -18.43
CA ASN A 13 -12.47 17.79 -17.35
C ASN A 13 -11.10 17.98 -16.68
N GLU A 14 -10.32 18.89 -17.24
CA GLU A 14 -8.97 19.18 -16.74
C GLU A 14 -8.96 19.70 -15.31
N ALA A 15 -9.97 20.49 -14.92
CA ALA A 15 -10.07 21.04 -13.57
C ALA A 15 -10.17 19.92 -12.52
N THR A 16 -11.01 18.91 -12.77
CA THR A 16 -11.13 17.75 -11.89
C THR A 16 -9.84 16.92 -11.83
N LEU A 17 -9.13 16.77 -12.96
CA LEU A 17 -7.86 16.04 -12.96
C LEU A 17 -6.75 16.77 -12.20
N GLN A 18 -6.69 18.10 -12.30
CA GLN A 18 -5.77 18.92 -11.51
C GLN A 18 -6.10 18.84 -10.01
N GLU A 19 -7.39 18.84 -9.65
CA GLU A 19 -7.82 18.65 -8.26
C GLU A 19 -7.39 17.27 -7.73
N ILE A 20 -7.61 16.20 -8.48
CA ILE A 20 -7.18 14.84 -8.11
C ILE A 20 -5.66 14.77 -7.94
N ALA A 21 -4.89 15.35 -8.86
CA ALA A 21 -3.43 15.39 -8.76
C ALA A 21 -2.99 16.11 -7.47
N SER A 22 -3.61 17.24 -7.12
CA SER A 22 -3.34 17.95 -5.87
C SER A 22 -3.70 17.13 -4.63
N LEU A 23 -4.84 16.45 -4.63
CA LEU A 23 -5.31 15.66 -3.48
C LEU A 23 -4.44 14.42 -3.23
N THR A 24 -3.89 13.85 -4.30
CA THR A 24 -3.05 12.64 -4.24
C THR A 24 -1.56 12.96 -4.12
N ASN A 25 -1.20 14.24 -4.04
CA ASN A 25 0.18 14.71 -4.05
C ASN A 25 0.95 14.30 -5.33
N GLY A 26 0.22 14.09 -6.42
CA GLY A 26 0.73 13.81 -7.75
C GLY A 26 0.90 15.07 -8.59
N SER A 27 1.11 14.90 -9.89
CA SER A 27 1.25 16.01 -10.85
C SER A 27 0.40 15.74 -12.08
N TYR A 28 -0.32 16.76 -12.54
CA TYR A 28 -1.08 16.72 -13.79
C TYR A 28 -0.16 17.09 -14.95
N TYR A 29 -0.21 16.30 -16.02
CA TYR A 29 0.52 16.55 -17.26
C TYR A 29 -0.44 16.50 -18.44
N PHE A 30 -0.34 17.47 -19.35
CA PHE A 30 -1.14 17.54 -20.57
C PHE A 30 -0.19 17.52 -21.77
N ALA A 31 -0.01 16.34 -22.38
CA ALA A 31 0.83 16.19 -23.56
C ALA A 31 0.08 16.64 -24.82
N THR A 32 0.63 17.64 -25.50
CA THR A 32 0.10 18.18 -26.77
C THR A 32 0.71 17.51 -28.00
N ASP A 33 1.85 16.85 -27.86
CA ASP A 33 2.54 16.10 -28.92
C ASP A 33 3.32 14.87 -28.40
N GLU A 34 3.93 14.11 -29.32
CA GLU A 34 4.67 12.88 -29.00
C GLU A 34 5.98 13.15 -28.24
N GLU A 35 6.62 14.28 -28.48
CA GLU A 35 7.89 14.65 -27.85
C GLU A 35 7.64 14.95 -26.36
N GLU A 36 6.63 15.76 -26.07
CA GLU A 36 6.18 16.07 -24.71
C GLU A 36 5.74 14.80 -23.96
N LEU A 37 5.06 13.88 -24.64
CA LEU A 37 4.67 12.60 -24.04
C LEU A 37 5.90 11.77 -23.63
N ARG A 38 6.92 11.68 -24.50
CA ARG A 38 8.17 10.95 -24.21
C ARG A 38 8.93 11.58 -23.05
N ASP A 39 8.94 12.90 -22.95
CA ASP A 39 9.58 13.62 -21.86
C ASP A 39 8.87 13.39 -20.53
N ILE A 40 7.54 13.42 -20.50
CA ILE A 40 6.76 13.09 -19.30
C ILE A 40 7.14 11.69 -18.79
N TYR A 41 7.14 10.68 -19.66
CA TYR A 41 7.47 9.31 -19.27
C TYR A 41 8.91 9.14 -18.76
N GLN A 42 9.87 9.85 -19.33
CA GLN A 42 11.26 9.80 -18.88
C GLN A 42 11.46 10.41 -17.48
N ASN A 43 10.60 11.35 -17.09
CA ASN A 43 10.66 12.03 -15.80
C ASN A 43 9.72 11.43 -14.73
N ILE A 44 9.06 10.30 -15.01
CA ILE A 44 8.29 9.57 -13.99
C ILE A 44 9.25 8.94 -12.99
N ASP A 45 9.39 9.58 -11.84
CA ASP A 45 10.14 9.04 -10.70
C ASP A 45 9.20 8.32 -9.71
N LEU A 46 9.69 7.23 -9.13
CA LEU A 46 8.95 6.46 -8.13
C LEU A 46 9.15 7.10 -6.76
N GLN A 47 8.11 7.74 -6.23
CA GLN A 47 8.14 8.25 -4.86
C GLN A 47 7.92 7.12 -3.84
N LEU A 48 8.91 6.89 -2.97
CA LEU A 48 8.78 5.97 -1.85
C LEU A 48 7.82 6.57 -0.81
N THR A 49 6.59 6.06 -0.75
CA THR A 49 5.59 6.44 0.24
C THR A 49 5.43 5.34 1.29
N ILE A 50 5.62 5.69 2.57
CA ILE A 50 5.33 4.75 3.67
C ILE A 50 3.82 4.78 3.95
N ARG A 51 3.13 3.70 3.61
CA ARG A 51 1.71 3.51 3.96
C ARG A 51 1.62 2.72 5.26
N GLY A 52 1.07 3.34 6.31
CA GLY A 52 0.73 2.63 7.53
C GLY A 52 -0.44 1.69 7.27
N GLU A 53 -0.17 0.39 7.17
CA GLU A 53 -1.21 -0.64 7.11
C GLU A 53 -1.40 -1.27 8.50
N SER A 54 -2.66 -1.57 8.83
CA SER A 54 -3.00 -2.24 10.08
C SER A 54 -2.43 -3.66 10.07
N MET A 55 -1.35 -3.88 10.82
CA MET A 55 -0.78 -5.21 11.01
C MET A 55 -1.45 -5.92 12.20
N GLU A 56 -1.69 -7.22 12.07
CA GLU A 56 -2.25 -8.02 13.15
C GLU A 56 -1.25 -8.24 14.29
N VAL A 57 -1.69 -8.01 15.53
CA VAL A 57 -0.86 -8.18 16.75
C VAL A 57 -0.80 -9.65 17.21
N THR A 58 -1.60 -10.53 16.60
CA THR A 58 -1.77 -11.93 16.98
C THR A 58 -0.45 -12.70 17.00
N SER A 59 0.43 -12.48 16.01
CA SER A 59 1.72 -13.16 15.94
C SER A 59 2.65 -12.83 17.11
N ILE A 60 2.60 -11.58 17.60
CA ILE A 60 3.39 -11.15 18.76
C ILE A 60 2.86 -11.83 20.02
N LEU A 61 1.54 -11.85 20.22
CA LEU A 61 0.93 -12.52 21.38
C LEU A 61 1.18 -14.05 21.36
N ALA A 62 1.09 -14.68 20.19
CA ALA A 62 1.43 -16.09 20.02
C ALA A 62 2.91 -16.37 20.32
N GLY A 63 3.81 -15.50 19.84
CA GLY A 63 5.24 -15.59 20.13
C GLY A 63 5.55 -15.47 21.62
N ILE A 64 4.94 -14.49 22.31
CA ILE A 64 5.07 -14.33 23.77
C ILE A 64 4.58 -15.60 24.48
N SER A 65 3.43 -16.13 24.08
CA SER A 65 2.85 -17.34 24.68
C SER A 65 3.76 -18.57 24.53
N LEU A 66 4.38 -18.75 23.37
CA LEU A 66 5.37 -19.80 23.15
C LEU A 66 6.59 -19.67 24.07
N VAL A 67 7.10 -18.45 24.26
CA VAL A 67 8.20 -18.20 25.20
C VAL A 67 7.79 -18.57 26.62
N PHE A 68 6.62 -18.13 27.08
CA PHE A 68 6.11 -18.51 28.41
C PHE A 68 5.93 -20.02 28.55
N MET A 69 5.43 -20.70 27.52
CA MET A 69 5.28 -22.16 27.52
C MET A 69 6.63 -22.87 27.66
N LEU A 70 7.66 -22.44 26.92
CA LEU A 70 9.00 -23.01 27.00
C LEU A 70 9.65 -22.76 28.37
N VAL A 71 9.56 -21.53 28.87
CA VAL A 71 10.06 -21.18 30.20
C VAL A 71 9.37 -22.01 31.27
N SER A 72 8.04 -22.09 31.24
CA SER A 72 7.26 -22.86 32.21
C SER A 72 7.60 -24.35 32.14
N GLY A 73 7.75 -24.91 30.93
CA GLY A 73 8.18 -26.29 30.73
C GLY A 73 9.57 -26.56 31.29
N ALA A 74 10.54 -25.69 31.02
CA ALA A 74 11.90 -25.81 31.55
C ALA A 74 11.93 -25.72 33.08
N LEU A 75 11.22 -24.75 33.66
CA LEU A 75 11.07 -24.58 35.10
C LEU A 75 10.42 -25.82 35.75
N SER A 76 9.38 -26.37 35.13
CA SER A 76 8.73 -27.60 35.60
C SER A 76 9.71 -28.77 35.66
N LEU A 77 10.50 -28.97 34.61
CA LEU A 77 11.53 -30.03 34.59
C LEU A 77 12.59 -29.81 35.66
N LEU A 78 13.06 -28.58 35.85
CA LEU A 78 14.07 -28.23 36.86
C LEU A 78 13.59 -28.44 38.30
N TRP A 79 12.34 -28.08 38.61
CA TRP A 79 11.81 -28.23 39.97
C TRP A 79 11.35 -29.63 40.31
N PHE A 80 10.65 -30.30 39.38
CA PHE A 80 10.09 -31.61 39.69
C PHE A 80 11.08 -32.74 39.44
N GLY A 81 12.12 -32.53 38.59
CA GLY A 81 13.18 -33.49 38.36
C GLY A 81 12.71 -34.83 37.79
N ARG A 82 11.51 -34.88 37.20
CA ARG A 82 10.92 -36.10 36.63
C ARG A 82 10.50 -35.83 35.19
N VAL A 83 11.28 -36.36 34.26
CA VAL A 83 10.71 -36.88 33.01
C VAL A 83 10.20 -38.28 33.38
N PRO A 84 8.93 -38.66 33.09
CA PRO A 84 8.55 -40.06 33.21
C PRO A 84 9.44 -40.95 32.33
#